data_AF-A0A1M6P052-F1
#
_entry.id   AF-A0A1M6P052-F1
#
_cell.length_a   1.000
_cell.length_b   1.000
_cell.length_c   1.000
_cell.angle_alpha   90.00
_cell.angle_beta   90.00
_cell.angle_gamma   90.00
#
_symmetry.space_group_name_H-M   'P 1'
#
loop_
_entity.id
_entity.type
_entity.pdbx_description
1 polymer ?
#
loop_
_entity_poly.entity_id
_entity_poly.type
_entity_poly.pdbx_seq_one_letter_code
_entity_poly.pdbx_strand_id
1 'polypeptide(L)'
;MNQILILIIAIASLIILNIIVYYLFKMVLIKGNNSGLRFLGINLLKDIIWLTGILFFIDKTKVNFLILSLIFLISSFLIYYFVIVRLNKS
;
A
#
# COMPACT_ATOMS: atom_id res chain seq x y z
N MET A 1 -13.44 19.56 0.33
CA MET A 1 -13.63 18.49 -0.68
C MET A 1 -14.60 17.47 -0.09
N ASN A 2 -15.50 16.85 -0.87
CA ASN A 2 -16.46 15.88 -0.33
C ASN A 2 -15.70 14.70 0.32
N GLN A 3 -16.06 14.31 1.55
CA GLN A 3 -15.40 13.21 2.28
C GLN A 3 -15.45 11.89 1.52
N ILE A 4 -16.56 11.62 0.83
CA ILE A 4 -16.71 10.42 -0.02
C ILE A 4 -15.68 10.47 -1.15
N LEU A 5 -15.47 11.64 -1.75
CA LEU A 5 -14.48 11.81 -2.83
C LEU A 5 -13.05 11.59 -2.32
N ILE A 6 -12.71 12.07 -1.12
CA ILE A 6 -11.40 11.84 -0.49
C ILE A 6 -11.17 10.34 -0.28
N LEU A 7 -12.17 9.61 0.22
CA LEU A 7 -12.08 8.17 0.45
C LEU A 7 -11.90 7.40 -0.87
N ILE A 8 -12.62 7.78 -1.93
CA ILE A 8 -12.44 7.19 -3.26
C ILE A 8 -11.01 7.44 -3.76
N ILE A 9 -10.50 8.66 -3.62
CA ILE A 9 -9.12 9.01 -4.00
C ILE A 9 -8.12 8.19 -3.18
N ALA A 10 -8.35 8.03 -1.88
CA ALA A 10 -7.49 7.23 -1.00
C ALA A 10 -7.44 5.77 -1.48
N ILE A 11 -8.58 5.13 -1.70
CA ILE A 11 -8.66 3.74 -2.16
C ILE A 11 -8.03 3.59 -3.55
N ALA A 12 -8.38 4.45 -4.50
CA ALA A 12 -7.86 4.38 -5.87
C ALA A 12 -6.33 4.57 -5.91
N SER A 13 -5.82 5.59 -5.22
CA SER A 13 -4.37 5.83 -5.14
C SER A 13 -3.63 4.68 -4.47
N LEU A 14 -4.18 4.09 -3.41
CA LEU A 14 -3.58 2.95 -2.73
C LEU A 14 -3.49 1.72 -3.65
N ILE A 15 -4.57 1.43 -4.40
CA ILE A 15 -4.60 0.34 -5.39
C ILE A 15 -3.54 0.57 -6.46
N ILE A 16 -3.48 1.77 -7.04
CA ILE A 16 -2.52 2.13 -8.08
C ILE A 16 -1.08 1.97 -7.56
N LEU A 17 -0.78 2.51 -6.38
CA LEU A 17 0.54 2.40 -5.76
C LEU A 17 0.92 0.93 -5.45
N ASN A 18 -0.03 0.12 -4.99
CA ASN A 18 0.21 -1.31 -4.77
C ASN A 18 0.52 -2.05 -6.07
N ILE A 19 -0.21 -1.75 -7.15
CA ILE A 19 0.05 -2.34 -8.46
C ILE A 19 1.47 -1.96 -8.92
N ILE A 20 1.85 -0.68 -8.82
CA ILE A 20 3.19 -0.22 -9.19
C ILE A 20 4.27 -0.96 -8.38
N VAL A 21 4.13 -1.00 -7.05
CA VAL A 21 5.10 -1.67 -6.17
C VAL A 21 5.18 -3.16 -6.47
N TYR A 22 4.06 -3.83 -6.75
CA TYR A 22 4.06 -5.24 -7.14
C TYR A 22 4.77 -5.48 -8.48
N TYR A 23 4.56 -4.62 -9.48
CA TYR A 23 5.29 -4.72 -10.75
C TYR A 23 6.79 -4.48 -10.58
N LEU A 24 7.19 -3.48 -9.80
CA LEU A 24 8.59 -3.24 -9.44
C LEU A 24 9.20 -4.46 -8.75
N PHE A 25 8.46 -5.07 -7.82
CA PHE A 25 8.87 -6.30 -7.16
C PHE A 25 9.10 -7.45 -8.15
N LYS A 26 8.12 -7.70 -9.03
CA LYS A 26 8.18 -8.78 -10.03
C LYS A 26 9.31 -8.59 -11.03
N MET A 27 9.57 -7.35 -11.47
CA MET A 27 10.53 -7.06 -12.53
C MET A 27 11.97 -7.02 -12.01
N VAL A 28 12.20 -6.38 -10.85
CA VAL A 28 13.54 -6.01 -10.39
C VAL A 28 13.94 -6.76 -9.13
N LEU A 29 13.04 -6.89 -8.15
CA LEU A 29 13.43 -7.35 -6.80
C LEU A 29 13.48 -8.86 -6.67
N ILE A 30 12.69 -9.60 -7.43
CA ILE A 30 12.59 -11.06 -7.29
C ILE A 30 13.89 -11.80 -7.65
N LYS A 31 14.73 -11.20 -8.50
CA LYS A 31 15.97 -11.84 -9.02
C LYS A 31 17.17 -11.73 -8.07
N GLY A 32 17.04 -11.05 -6.93
CA GLY A 32 18.14 -10.81 -6.00
C GLY A 32 17.97 -11.52 -4.66
N ASN A 33 19.09 -11.74 -3.96
CA ASN A 33 19.06 -12.16 -2.56
C ASN A 33 18.26 -11.16 -1.71
N ASN A 34 17.54 -11.67 -0.71
CA ASN A 34 16.71 -10.89 0.22
C ASN A 34 15.58 -10.10 -0.48
N SER A 35 15.03 -10.62 -1.57
CA SER A 35 13.93 -10.03 -2.35
C SER A 35 12.72 -9.63 -1.49
N GLY A 36 12.34 -10.45 -0.49
CA GLY A 36 11.27 -10.13 0.46
C GLY A 36 11.57 -8.92 1.35
N LEU A 37 12.80 -8.78 1.86
CA LEU A 37 13.20 -7.63 2.67
C LEU A 37 13.26 -6.34 1.84
N ARG A 38 13.74 -6.42 0.59
CA ARG A 38 13.75 -5.27 -0.32
C ARG A 38 12.33 -4.82 -0.67
N PHE A 39 11.43 -5.77 -0.92
CA PHE A 39 10.01 -5.47 -1.10
C PHE A 39 9.44 -4.74 0.11
N LEU A 40 9.67 -5.28 1.31
CA LEU A 40 9.16 -4.72 2.56
C LEU A 40 9.63 -3.26 2.75
N GLY A 41 10.91 -2.98 2.49
CA GLY A 41 11.45 -1.61 2.56
C GLY A 41 10.77 -0.63 1.60
N ILE A 42 10.59 -1.02 0.33
CA ILE A 42 9.92 -0.16 -0.66
C ILE A 42 8.43 0.00 -0.34
N ASN A 43 7.75 -1.07 0.05
CA ASN A 43 6.33 -1.03 0.37
C ASN A 43 6.07 -0.14 1.60
N LEU A 44 6.86 -0.27 2.67
CA LEU A 44 6.76 0.59 3.86
C LEU A 44 7.00 2.06 3.53
N LEU A 45 8.00 2.38 2.72
CA LEU A 45 8.28 3.76 2.32
C LEU A 45 7.11 4.35 1.51
N LYS A 46 6.58 3.59 0.55
CA LYS A 46 5.39 3.95 -0.23
C LYS A 46 4.16 4.15 0.65
N ASP A 47 3.96 3.28 1.64
CA ASP A 47 2.85 3.35 2.59
C ASP A 47 2.91 4.58 3.50
N ILE A 48 4.11 4.93 4.00
CA ILE A 48 4.31 6.17 4.78
C ILE A 48 3.98 7.40 3.93
N ILE A 49 4.54 7.49 2.71
CA ILE A 49 4.28 8.62 1.80
C ILE A 49 2.78 8.75 1.52
N TRP A 50 2.12 7.64 1.22
CA TRP A 50 0.68 7.63 0.95
C TRP A 50 -0.13 8.06 2.18
N LEU A 51 0.18 7.52 3.35
CA LEU A 51 -0.53 7.82 4.59
C LEU A 51 -0.38 9.31 4.96
N THR A 52 0.84 9.85 4.91
CA THR A 52 1.09 11.27 5.17
C THR A 52 0.34 12.15 4.17
N GLY A 53 0.32 11.77 2.89
CA GLY A 53 -0.44 12.47 1.86
C GLY A 53 -1.94 12.51 2.16
N ILE A 54 -2.56 11.34 2.41
CA ILE A 54 -4.01 11.26 2.66
C ILE A 54 -4.42 11.96 3.96
N LEU A 55 -3.61 11.84 5.02
CA LEU A 55 -3.87 12.50 6.30
C LEU A 55 -3.87 14.03 6.21
N PHE A 56 -3.23 14.60 5.19
CA PHE A 56 -3.25 16.05 4.95
C PHE A 56 -4.60 16.54 4.39
N PHE A 57 -5.32 15.69 3.66
CA PHE A 57 -6.58 16.05 2.98
C PHE A 57 -7.85 15.62 3.73
N ILE A 58 -7.75 14.64 4.63
CA ILE A 58 -8.91 14.10 5.35
C ILE A 58 -9.14 14.84 6.68
N ASP A 59 -10.41 15.01 7.06
CA ASP A 59 -10.74 15.55 8.37
C ASP A 59 -10.27 14.59 9.48
N LYS A 60 -9.61 15.14 10.49
CA LYS A 60 -8.98 14.41 11.61
C LYS A 60 -10.00 13.96 12.65
N THR A 61 -10.98 13.17 12.21
CA THR A 61 -12.00 12.56 13.08
C THR A 61 -11.63 11.12 13.41
N LYS A 62 -12.14 10.61 14.54
CA LYS A 62 -11.94 9.21 14.94
C LYS A 62 -12.49 8.22 13.90
N VAL A 63 -13.62 8.56 13.29
CA VAL A 63 -14.28 7.71 12.27
C VAL A 63 -13.41 7.60 11.02
N ASN A 64 -12.93 8.73 10.50
CA ASN A 64 -12.07 8.75 9.32
C ASN A 64 -10.74 8.01 9.56
N PHE A 65 -10.17 8.18 10.75
CA PHE A 65 -8.96 7.46 11.15
C PHE A 65 -9.17 5.93 11.17
N LEU A 66 -10.28 5.46 11.75
CA LEU A 66 -10.63 4.04 11.78
C LEU A 66 -10.82 3.46 10.37
N ILE A 67 -11.56 4.18 9.51
CA ILE A 67 -11.77 3.77 8.11
C ILE A 67 -10.43 3.68 7.37
N LEU A 68 -9.58 4.71 7.48
CA LEU A 68 -8.28 4.73 6.83
C LEU A 68 -7.37 3.59 7.31
N SER A 69 -7.39 3.29 8.61
CA SER A 69 -6.64 2.20 9.21
C SER A 69 -7.09 0.83 8.69
N LEU A 70 -8.41 0.61 8.53
CA LEU A 70 -8.94 -0.62 7.95
C LEU A 70 -8.55 -0.77 6.47
N ILE A 71 -8.66 0.30 5.68
CA ILE A 71 -8.24 0.32 4.28
C ILE A 71 -6.75 -0.04 4.17
N PHE A 72 -5.92 0.58 5.00
CA PHE A 72 -4.48 0.32 5.07
C PHE A 72 -4.18 -1.14 5.41
N LEU A 73 -4.86 -1.70 6.42
CA LEU A 73 -4.65 -3.07 6.89
C LEU A 73 -5.02 -4.10 5.81
N ILE A 74 -6.23 -3.98 5.23
CA ILE A 74 -6.71 -4.89 4.18
C ILE A 74 -5.78 -4.85 2.97
N SER A 75 -5.41 -3.64 2.54
CA SER A 75 -4.50 -3.42 1.42
C SER A 75 -3.12 -4.03 1.65
N SER A 76 -2.59 -3.89 2.88
CA SER A 76 -1.32 -4.50 3.28
C SER A 76 -1.39 -6.02 3.18
N PHE A 77 -2.41 -6.65 3.77
CA PHE A 77 -2.58 -8.11 3.69
C PHE A 77 -2.64 -8.61 2.24
N LEU A 78 -3.38 -7.91 1.37
CA LEU A 78 -3.49 -8.27 -0.04
C LEU A 78 -2.14 -8.26 -0.76
N ILE A 79 -1.37 -7.17 -0.65
CA ILE A 79 -0.08 -7.09 -1.37
C ILE A 79 0.94 -8.08 -0.81
N TYR A 80 1.01 -8.24 0.52
CA TYR A 80 1.90 -9.22 1.14
C TYR A 80 1.56 -10.65 0.72
N TYR A 81 0.27 -11.00 0.67
CA TYR A 81 -0.17 -12.32 0.21
C TYR A 81 0.35 -12.62 -1.20
N PHE A 82 0.13 -11.71 -2.17
CA PHE A 82 0.59 -11.92 -3.53
C PHE A 82 2.11 -12.03 -3.64
N VAL A 83 2.85 -11.24 -2.86
CA VAL A 83 4.30 -11.26 -2.84
C VAL A 83 4.85 -12.55 -2.23
N ILE A 84 4.32 -12.99 -1.08
CA ILE A 84 4.72 -14.24 -0.42
C ILE A 84 4.46 -15.44 -1.34
N VAL A 85 3.26 -15.51 -1.94
CA VAL A 85 2.93 -16.56 -2.92
C VAL A 85 3.91 -16.56 -4.09
N ARG A 86 4.37 -15.38 -4.53
CA ARG A 86 5.31 -15.27 -5.64
C ARG A 86 6.75 -15.64 -5.23
N LEU A 87 7.17 -15.28 -4.02
CA LEU A 87 8.47 -15.67 -3.46
C LEU A 87 8.57 -17.17 -3.29
N ASN A 88 7.53 -17.83 -2.78
CA ASN A 88 7.52 -19.28 -2.55
C ASN A 88 7.37 -20.11 -3.84
N LYS A 89 7.04 -19.47 -4.97
CA LYS A 89 6.96 -20.11 -6.30
C LYS A 89 8.24 -19.94 -7.13
N SER A 90 9.15 -19.06 -6.70
CA SER A 90 10.45 -18.82 -7.35
C SER A 90 11.52 -19.74 -6.79
#